data_AF-A0A2I1G118-F1
#
_entry.id   AF-A0A2I1G118-F1
#
_cell.length_a   1.000
_cell.length_b   1.000
_cell.length_c   1.000
_cell.angle_alpha   90.00
_cell.angle_beta   90.00
_cell.angle_gamma   90.00
#
_symmetry.space_group_name_H-M   'P 1'
#
loop_
_entity.id
_entity.type
_entity.pdbx_description
1 polymer ?
#
loop_
_entity_poly.entity_id
_entity_poly.type
_entity_poly.pdbx_seq_one_letter_code
_entity_poly.pdbx_strand_id
1 'polypeptide(L)'
;MLTLGLLPGPNEVRLHKINHYLSPIVDELLEFWNGIEIPAAGRKIRLALICCSNDIPAARKLCGHISASVSCHRCYKRANSISNKLNFGGFDDMSEWFVRNLLKHRQDAENWRLCKSEEERKRHVSLTSVRWTELLRLPYFNPIRHLIIDPMHCLFLGIAHWIIKKLWIDGNKITKHDLELMEKRAKIIKIPADLGRIPNKITTGDGFSGFTADQWKSFILIYAIPLMWDLLDEPDRKILGNFVRACTLLVCRIIDDKTLSEAHEHLLKVAMLIEENYGPERITPNLHLCLHIADCCRDYGPLYSFWCYSFERMNGILGRSL
;
A
#
# COMPACT_ATOMS: atom_id res chain seq x y z
N MET A 1 21.88 -2.31 -2.41
CA MET A 1 20.96 -1.86 -1.34
C MET A 1 21.82 -1.57 -0.12
N LEU A 2 21.67 -0.40 0.49
CA LEU A 2 22.42 0.03 1.68
C LEU A 2 21.50 -0.07 2.90
N THR A 3 21.94 -0.75 3.95
CA THR A 3 21.21 -0.82 5.23
C THR A 3 21.72 0.28 6.15
N LEU A 4 20.86 1.23 6.51
CA LEU A 4 21.23 2.37 7.37
C LEU A 4 21.08 2.08 8.87
N GLY A 5 20.25 1.11 9.24
CA GLY A 5 20.04 0.76 10.63
C GLY A 5 19.18 -0.48 10.80
N LEU A 6 19.36 -1.15 11.94
CA LEU A 6 18.54 -2.28 12.39
C LEU A 6 17.91 -1.88 13.72
N LEU A 7 16.58 -1.95 13.79
CA LEU A 7 15.86 -1.67 15.03
C LEU A 7 15.88 -2.92 15.92
N PRO A 8 16.17 -2.80 17.22
CA PRO A 8 16.24 -3.94 18.11
C PRO A 8 14.86 -4.60 18.30
N GLY A 9 14.82 -5.94 18.25
CA GLY A 9 13.67 -6.75 18.64
C GLY A 9 13.63 -7.01 20.16
N PRO A 10 12.73 -7.87 20.66
CA PRO A 10 11.72 -8.63 19.91
C PRO A 10 10.45 -7.81 19.61
N ASN A 11 10.25 -6.70 20.32
CA ASN A 11 9.07 -5.86 20.17
C ASN A 11 9.35 -4.70 19.22
N GLU A 12 8.39 -4.43 18.35
CA GLU A 12 8.47 -3.33 17.41
C GLU A 12 8.59 -1.96 18.14
N VAL A 13 9.43 -1.06 17.63
CA VAL A 13 9.60 0.28 18.20
C VAL A 13 8.25 1.02 18.24
N ARG A 14 7.90 1.56 19.40
CA ARG A 14 6.63 2.25 19.62
C ARG A 14 6.58 3.60 18.90
N LEU A 15 5.55 3.80 18.08
CA LEU A 15 5.11 5.09 17.48
C LEU A 15 6.25 6.11 17.26
N HIS A 16 6.23 7.24 17.96
CA HIS A 16 7.16 8.36 17.75
C HIS A 16 8.58 8.10 18.28
N LYS A 17 8.85 6.99 18.98
CA LYS A 17 10.21 6.66 19.44
C LYS A 17 11.16 6.34 18.28
N ILE A 18 10.61 6.01 17.11
CA ILE A 18 11.42 5.86 15.89
C ILE A 18 12.20 7.14 15.54
N ASN A 19 11.70 8.31 15.96
CA ASN A 19 12.37 9.59 15.75
C ASN A 19 13.78 9.63 16.37
N HIS A 20 14.03 8.95 17.49
CA HIS A 20 15.37 8.87 18.07
C HIS A 20 16.38 8.15 17.15
N TYR A 21 15.90 7.19 16.35
CA TYR A 21 16.72 6.48 15.37
C TYR A 21 16.82 7.24 14.05
N LEU A 22 15.78 7.97 13.67
CA LEU A 22 15.77 8.78 12.45
C LEU A 22 16.60 10.06 12.58
N SER A 23 16.70 10.65 13.77
CA SER A 23 17.42 11.91 14.00
C SER A 23 18.83 11.93 13.40
N PRO A 24 19.74 10.99 13.72
CA PRO A 24 21.10 11.02 13.15
C PRO A 24 21.10 10.85 11.63
N ILE A 25 20.21 10.01 11.08
CA ILE A 25 20.07 9.85 9.62
C ILE A 25 19.61 11.16 8.98
N VAL A 26 18.68 11.87 9.61
CA VAL A 26 18.19 13.17 9.12
C VAL A 26 19.27 14.24 9.22
N ASP A 27 20.11 14.22 10.25
CA ASP A 27 21.26 15.13 10.37
C ASP A 27 22.20 14.98 9.16
N GLU A 28 22.58 13.74 8.82
CA GLU A 28 23.41 13.47 7.63
C GLU A 28 22.70 13.90 6.32
N LEU A 29 21.40 13.61 6.18
CA LEU A 29 20.62 14.01 5.00
C LEU A 29 20.56 15.53 4.82
N LEU A 30 20.55 16.31 5.90
CA LEU A 30 20.61 17.77 5.84
C LEU A 30 21.96 18.27 5.35
N GLU A 31 23.06 17.64 5.78
CA GLU A 31 24.41 17.95 5.27
C GLU A 31 24.49 17.65 3.77
N PHE A 32 24.05 16.45 3.36
CA PHE A 32 23.99 16.06 1.95
C PHE A 32 23.08 16.98 1.13
N TRP A 33 22.00 17.51 1.71
CA TRP A 33 21.14 18.45 1.00
C TRP A 33 21.85 19.75 0.64
N ASN A 34 22.72 20.26 1.52
CA ASN A 34 23.59 21.41 1.26
C ASN A 34 24.76 21.07 0.33
N GLY A 35 25.09 19.78 0.27
CA GLY A 35 26.04 19.14 -0.62
C GLY A 35 27.42 19.02 0.00
N ILE A 36 28.01 17.83 -0.14
CA ILE A 36 29.28 17.45 0.47
C ILE A 36 30.30 17.24 -0.65
N GLU A 37 31.51 17.77 -0.47
CA GLU A 37 32.64 17.46 -1.35
C GLU A 37 33.17 16.07 -1.01
N ILE A 38 33.20 15.19 -2.01
CA ILE A 38 33.86 13.88 -1.86
C ILE A 38 35.25 14.00 -2.47
N PRO A 39 36.33 14.02 -1.66
CA PRO A 39 37.68 14.26 -2.16
C PRO A 39 38.10 13.26 -3.25
N ALA A 40 37.75 11.99 -3.07
CA ALA A 40 38.04 10.93 -4.04
C ALA A 40 37.33 11.12 -5.40
N ALA A 41 36.22 11.86 -5.44
CA ALA A 41 35.46 12.09 -6.66
C ALA A 41 35.72 13.47 -7.30
N GLY A 42 36.38 14.40 -6.57
CA GLY A 42 36.57 15.79 -6.99
C GLY A 42 35.25 16.51 -7.31
N ARG A 43 34.14 16.06 -6.72
CA ARG A 43 32.78 16.52 -7.02
C ARG A 43 31.99 16.77 -5.75
N LYS A 44 31.15 17.80 -5.79
CA LYS A 44 30.12 18.07 -4.78
C LYS A 44 28.91 17.19 -5.06
N ILE A 45 28.53 16.35 -4.09
CA ILE A 45 27.40 15.44 -4.19
C ILE A 45 26.27 15.92 -3.30
N ARG A 46 25.03 15.83 -3.81
CA ARG A 46 23.81 16.05 -3.03
C ARG A 46 22.99 14.78 -2.98
N LEU A 47 22.35 14.52 -1.85
CA LEU A 47 21.44 13.39 -1.66
C LEU A 47 20.11 13.90 -1.11
N ALA A 48 19.02 13.32 -1.57
CA ALA A 48 17.67 13.64 -1.11
C ALA A 48 16.83 12.37 -0.95
N LEU A 49 16.10 12.29 0.16
CA LEU A 49 15.09 11.26 0.39
C LEU A 49 13.79 11.63 -0.34
N ILE A 50 13.54 10.99 -1.48
CA ILE A 50 12.40 11.30 -2.34
C ILE A 50 11.27 10.28 -2.29
N CYS A 51 11.51 9.06 -1.79
CA CYS A 51 10.51 7.99 -1.78
C CYS A 51 10.65 7.12 -0.51
N CYS A 52 9.53 6.91 0.17
CA CYS A 52 9.40 6.04 1.32
C CYS A 52 8.41 4.92 0.96
N SER A 53 8.95 3.75 0.60
CA SER A 53 8.18 2.53 0.32
C SER A 53 8.17 1.62 1.55
N ASN A 54 6.98 1.21 1.98
CA ASN A 54 6.77 0.45 3.21
C ASN A 54 5.35 -0.12 3.26
N ASP A 55 5.14 -1.06 4.18
CA ASP A 55 3.79 -1.48 4.57
C ASP A 55 3.09 -0.37 5.39
N ILE A 56 1.78 -0.52 5.60
CA ILE A 56 0.96 0.45 6.33
C ILE A 56 1.47 0.69 7.77
N PRO A 57 1.81 -0.34 8.57
CA PRO A 57 2.42 -0.15 9.89
C PRO A 57 3.68 0.71 9.89
N ALA A 58 4.65 0.46 9.00
CA ALA A 58 5.88 1.24 8.94
C ALA A 58 5.64 2.67 8.39
N ALA A 59 4.74 2.84 7.41
CA ALA A 59 4.30 4.14 6.90
C ALA A 59 3.87 5.10 8.01
N ARG A 60 3.05 4.58 8.94
CA ARG A 60 2.49 5.32 10.08
C ARG A 60 3.56 5.84 11.02
N LYS A 61 4.63 5.07 11.21
CA LYS A 61 5.74 5.42 12.11
C LYS A 61 6.67 6.40 11.45
N LEU A 62 7.06 6.11 10.21
CA LEU A 62 8.03 6.89 9.47
C LEU A 62 7.54 8.32 9.16
N CYS A 63 6.26 8.46 8.79
CA CYS A 63 5.70 9.75 8.35
C CYS A 63 4.68 10.35 9.33
N GLY A 64 4.59 9.83 10.55
CA GLY A 64 3.76 10.42 11.62
C GLY A 64 2.24 10.22 11.47
N HIS A 65 1.76 9.48 10.47
CA HIS A 65 0.32 9.23 10.29
C HIS A 65 -0.24 8.25 11.31
N ILE A 66 -1.50 8.42 11.75
CA ILE A 66 -2.03 7.63 12.87
C ILE A 66 -2.35 6.21 12.48
N SER A 67 -3.30 6.00 11.56
CA SER A 67 -3.82 4.71 11.09
C SER A 67 -4.52 4.88 9.75
N ALA A 68 -4.11 4.10 8.75
CA ALA A 68 -4.84 4.02 7.48
C ALA A 68 -6.28 3.52 7.66
N SER A 69 -6.61 2.87 8.79
CA SER A 69 -7.98 2.47 9.10
C SER A 69 -8.89 3.63 9.49
N VAL A 70 -8.33 4.79 9.83
CA VAL A 70 -9.08 5.96 10.33
C VAL A 70 -8.98 7.13 9.37
N SER A 71 -7.83 7.33 8.75
CA SER A 71 -7.62 8.42 7.81
C SER A 71 -6.54 8.11 6.78
N CYS A 72 -6.75 8.61 5.56
CA CYS A 72 -5.74 8.53 4.53
C CYS A 72 -4.57 9.47 4.83
N HIS A 73 -3.36 9.09 4.45
CA HIS A 73 -2.20 9.98 4.53
C HIS A 73 -2.11 10.93 3.32
N ARG A 74 -2.54 10.49 2.14
CA ARG A 74 -2.44 11.27 0.88
C ARG A 74 -3.57 12.28 0.69
N CYS A 75 -4.72 12.07 1.31
CA CYS A 75 -5.92 12.89 1.11
C CYS A 75 -6.65 13.18 2.43
N TYR A 76 -7.72 13.97 2.40
CA TYR A 76 -8.50 14.32 3.59
C TYR A 76 -9.58 13.30 3.97
N LYS A 77 -9.76 12.21 3.19
CA LYS A 77 -10.73 11.16 3.52
C LYS A 77 -10.46 10.57 4.90
N ARG A 78 -11.52 10.55 5.70
CA ARG A 78 -11.58 9.84 6.97
C ARG A 78 -12.56 8.69 6.86
N ALA A 79 -12.29 7.64 7.61
CA ALA A 79 -13.23 6.55 7.73
C ALA A 79 -14.47 7.04 8.47
N ASN A 80 -15.63 6.79 7.90
CA ASN A 80 -16.89 6.96 8.60
C ASN A 80 -17.16 5.70 9.44
N SER A 81 -17.96 5.82 10.49
CA SER A 81 -18.44 4.66 11.26
C SER A 81 -19.87 4.37 10.83
N ILE A 82 -20.09 3.18 10.25
CA ILE A 82 -21.42 2.65 9.95
C ILE A 82 -21.54 1.33 10.71
N SER A 83 -22.52 1.22 11.61
CA SER A 83 -22.75 0.01 12.41
C SER A 83 -21.51 -0.48 13.16
N ASN A 84 -20.75 0.45 13.76
CA ASN A 84 -19.47 0.21 14.46
C ASN A 84 -18.34 -0.36 13.58
N LYS A 85 -18.48 -0.33 12.25
CA LYS A 85 -17.43 -0.67 11.29
C LYS A 85 -16.94 0.58 10.57
N LEU A 86 -15.63 0.70 10.45
CA LEU A 86 -14.98 1.77 9.71
C LEU A 86 -15.11 1.52 8.21
N ASN A 87 -15.54 2.52 7.45
CA ASN A 87 -15.67 2.46 6.00
C ASN A 87 -14.99 3.66 5.31
N PHE A 88 -14.42 3.42 4.14
CA PHE A 88 -13.85 4.45 3.27
C PHE A 88 -14.70 4.73 2.01
N GLY A 89 -15.97 4.29 2.03
CA GLY A 89 -16.91 4.48 0.93
C GLY A 89 -17.40 5.92 0.78
N GLY A 90 -18.39 6.15 -0.09
CA GLY A 90 -18.87 7.47 -0.47
C GLY A 90 -17.88 8.17 -1.40
N PHE A 91 -17.97 7.87 -2.68
CA PHE A 91 -17.06 8.36 -3.72
C PHE A 91 -17.61 9.53 -4.54
N ASP A 92 -18.87 9.95 -4.29
CA ASP A 92 -19.55 10.99 -5.05
C ASP A 92 -18.86 12.37 -4.98
N ASP A 93 -18.26 12.68 -3.82
CA ASP A 93 -17.56 13.93 -3.51
C ASP A 93 -16.03 13.77 -3.56
N MET A 94 -15.52 12.74 -4.26
CA MET A 94 -14.08 12.38 -4.23
C MET A 94 -13.16 13.57 -4.52
N SER A 95 -13.50 14.41 -5.49
CA SER A 95 -12.71 15.59 -5.85
C SER A 95 -12.49 16.57 -4.69
N GLU A 96 -13.39 16.62 -3.70
CA GLU A 96 -13.30 17.55 -2.57
C GLU A 96 -12.25 17.12 -1.54
N TRP A 97 -12.12 15.81 -1.33
CA TRP A 97 -11.24 15.25 -0.30
C TRP A 97 -9.99 14.57 -0.85
N PHE A 98 -9.85 14.36 -2.17
CA PHE A 98 -8.68 13.72 -2.81
C PHE A 98 -7.43 14.62 -2.85
N VAL A 99 -7.35 15.62 -1.98
CA VAL A 99 -6.23 16.55 -1.85
C VAL A 99 -5.80 16.63 -0.39
N ARG A 100 -4.54 17.00 -0.15
CA ARG A 100 -4.06 17.34 1.19
C ARG A 100 -3.00 18.43 1.11
N ASN A 101 -3.09 19.42 2.01
CA ASN A 101 -2.21 20.57 1.99
C ASN A 101 -0.94 20.30 2.83
N LEU A 102 0.24 20.43 2.20
CA LEU A 102 1.54 20.20 2.84
C LEU A 102 1.83 21.21 3.96
N LEU A 103 1.53 22.49 3.75
CA LEU A 103 1.79 23.53 4.75
C LEU A 103 0.94 23.30 6.01
N LYS A 104 -0.34 22.98 5.82
CA LYS A 104 -1.23 22.61 6.92
C LYS A 104 -0.73 21.35 7.65
N HIS A 105 -0.29 20.33 6.92
CA HIS A 105 0.30 19.13 7.51
C HIS A 105 1.54 19.46 8.37
N ARG A 106 2.46 20.30 7.86
CA ARG A 106 3.66 20.74 8.61
C ARG A 106 3.28 21.51 9.87
N GLN A 107 2.31 22.43 9.77
CA GLN A 107 1.82 23.18 10.92
C GLN A 107 1.19 22.26 11.98
N ASP A 108 0.36 21.30 11.57
CA ASP A 108 -0.26 20.36 12.49
C ASP A 108 0.79 19.45 13.15
N ALA A 109 1.80 19.00 12.41
CA ALA A 109 2.91 18.22 12.96
C ALA A 109 3.73 19.00 14.00
N GLU A 110 4.01 20.28 13.75
CA GLU A 110 4.72 21.14 14.70
C GLU A 110 3.87 21.40 15.94
N ASN A 111 2.57 21.69 15.77
CA ASN A 111 1.64 21.83 16.89
C ASN A 111 1.60 20.56 17.76
N TRP A 112 1.65 19.37 17.15
CA TRP A 112 1.76 18.11 17.89
C TRP A 112 3.09 18.00 18.67
N ARG A 113 4.21 18.44 18.08
CA ARG A 113 5.53 18.43 18.71
C ARG A 113 5.56 19.31 19.96
N LEU A 114 4.85 20.45 19.92
CA LEU A 114 4.76 21.42 21.01
C LEU A 114 3.80 21.00 22.14
N CYS A 115 2.97 19.96 21.95
CA CYS A 115 2.13 19.41 23.02
C CYS A 115 2.99 18.90 24.18
N LYS A 116 2.60 19.26 25.42
CA LYS A 116 3.35 19.01 26.65
C LYS A 116 2.97 17.71 27.32
N SER A 117 1.75 17.20 27.09
CA SER A 117 1.27 15.94 27.65
C SER A 117 0.89 14.92 26.58
N GLU A 118 0.83 13.65 27.00
CA GLU A 118 0.40 12.56 26.12
C GLU A 118 -1.10 12.68 25.79
N GLU A 119 -1.91 13.21 26.70
CA GLU A 119 -3.33 13.48 26.51
C GLU A 119 -3.56 14.57 25.45
N GLU A 120 -2.78 15.65 25.48
CA GLU A 120 -2.81 16.70 24.45
C GLU A 120 -2.43 16.14 23.08
N ARG A 121 -1.36 15.33 23.03
CA ARG A 121 -0.93 14.65 21.79
C ARG A 121 -2.02 13.75 21.24
N LYS A 122 -2.69 12.95 22.08
CA LYS A 122 -3.80 12.08 21.68
C LYS A 122 -4.97 12.88 21.12
N ARG A 123 -5.35 13.99 21.78
CA ARG A 123 -6.43 14.89 21.32
C ARG A 123 -6.08 15.58 20.00
N HIS A 124 -4.85 16.06 19.85
CA HIS A 124 -4.39 16.67 18.61
C HIS A 124 -4.50 15.67 17.45
N VAL A 125 -3.97 14.46 17.66
CA VAL A 125 -4.02 13.33 16.73
C VAL A 125 -5.45 13.02 16.31
N SER A 126 -6.40 12.87 17.25
CA SER A 126 -7.80 12.59 16.89
C SER A 126 -8.42 13.68 16.00
N LEU A 127 -7.98 14.93 16.13
CA LEU A 127 -8.49 16.05 15.36
C LEU A 127 -7.81 16.20 13.99
N THR A 128 -6.48 16.07 13.90
CA THR A 128 -5.71 16.42 12.68
C THR A 128 -5.24 15.20 11.88
N SER A 129 -5.17 14.04 12.52
CA SER A 129 -4.53 12.85 11.97
C SER A 129 -3.03 12.95 11.71
N VAL A 130 -2.34 13.88 12.36
CA VAL A 130 -0.92 14.17 12.13
C VAL A 130 -0.12 14.08 13.44
N ARG A 131 1.14 13.63 13.32
CA ARG A 131 2.16 13.65 14.37
C ARG A 131 3.49 14.10 13.79
N TRP A 132 4.39 14.54 14.66
CA TRP A 132 5.75 14.86 14.27
C TRP A 132 6.55 13.64 13.82
N THR A 133 7.34 13.82 12.77
CA THR A 133 8.41 12.92 12.33
C THR A 133 9.67 13.73 12.10
N GLU A 134 10.83 13.18 12.44
CA GLU A 134 12.12 13.82 12.15
C GLU A 134 12.32 14.12 10.65
N LEU A 135 11.69 13.35 9.76
CA LEU A 135 11.76 13.59 8.31
C LEU A 135 11.23 14.99 7.92
N LEU A 136 10.37 15.62 8.73
CA LEU A 136 9.87 16.97 8.45
C LEU A 136 10.93 18.06 8.63
N ARG A 137 12.07 17.76 9.27
CA ARG A 137 13.22 18.67 9.31
C ARG A 137 13.85 18.86 7.92
N LEU A 138 13.69 17.87 7.04
CA LEU A 138 14.15 17.98 5.65
C LEU A 138 13.26 19.00 4.90
N PRO A 139 13.84 20.08 4.35
CA PRO A 139 13.05 21.17 3.76
C PRO A 139 12.28 20.75 2.51
N TYR A 140 12.79 19.76 1.76
CA TYR A 140 12.17 19.23 0.55
C TYR A 140 11.18 18.08 0.81
N PHE A 141 11.13 17.52 2.03
CA PHE A 141 10.36 16.31 2.26
C PHE A 141 8.85 16.60 2.29
N ASN A 142 8.09 15.83 1.53
CA ASN A 142 6.65 15.92 1.46
C ASN A 142 6.04 14.58 1.91
N PRO A 143 5.56 14.42 3.17
CA PRO A 143 5.01 13.15 3.65
C PRO A 143 3.74 12.71 2.92
N ILE A 144 3.08 13.61 2.17
CA ILE A 144 1.87 13.29 1.40
C ILE A 144 2.25 12.62 0.09
N ARG A 145 3.31 13.09 -0.59
CA ARG A 145 3.76 12.57 -1.89
C ARG A 145 4.83 11.48 -1.75
N HIS A 146 5.82 11.71 -0.87
CA HIS A 146 6.97 10.83 -0.66
C HIS A 146 6.62 9.56 0.12
N LEU A 147 5.51 9.55 0.87
CA LEU A 147 4.95 8.31 1.39
C LEU A 147 4.03 7.69 0.34
N ILE A 148 4.58 6.72 -0.40
CA ILE A 148 3.87 6.07 -1.50
C ILE A 148 2.94 4.97 -1.00
N ILE A 149 2.03 4.54 -1.88
CA ILE A 149 1.24 3.32 -1.66
C ILE A 149 2.00 2.16 -2.29
N ASP A 150 2.54 1.25 -1.47
CA ASP A 150 3.21 0.08 -2.00
C ASP A 150 2.19 -0.88 -2.66
N PRO A 151 2.30 -1.15 -3.97
CA PRO A 151 1.37 -2.00 -4.69
C PRO A 151 1.46 -3.47 -4.26
N MET A 152 2.61 -3.92 -3.75
CA MET A 152 2.75 -5.29 -3.27
C MET A 152 1.82 -5.56 -2.07
N HIS A 153 1.90 -4.70 -1.05
CA HIS A 153 1.03 -4.78 0.12
C HIS A 153 -0.41 -4.35 -0.18
N CYS A 154 -0.62 -3.31 -0.99
CA CYS A 154 -1.95 -2.75 -1.22
C CYS A 154 -2.78 -3.60 -2.21
N LEU A 155 -2.27 -3.86 -3.41
CA LEU A 155 -3.03 -4.56 -4.45
C LEU A 155 -3.06 -6.07 -4.20
N PHE A 156 -1.90 -6.69 -3.99
CA PHE A 156 -1.80 -8.16 -4.02
C PHE A 156 -2.02 -8.80 -2.64
N LEU A 157 -1.26 -8.42 -1.61
CA LEU A 157 -1.53 -8.93 -0.25
C LEU A 157 -2.78 -8.31 0.39
N GLY A 158 -3.17 -7.12 -0.07
CA GLY A 158 -4.31 -6.38 0.46
C GLY A 158 -5.60 -6.75 -0.27
N ILE A 159 -5.82 -6.13 -1.43
CA ILE A 159 -7.11 -6.20 -2.15
C ILE A 159 -7.35 -7.59 -2.74
N ALA A 160 -6.39 -8.19 -3.44
CA ALA A 160 -6.58 -9.49 -4.08
C ALA A 160 -6.92 -10.58 -3.05
N HIS A 161 -6.10 -10.68 -2.00
CA HIS A 161 -6.38 -11.55 -0.86
C HIS A 161 -7.76 -11.25 -0.25
N TRP A 162 -8.08 -9.98 0.01
CA TRP A 162 -9.35 -9.61 0.64
C TRP A 162 -10.58 -9.95 -0.22
N ILE A 163 -10.57 -9.63 -1.51
CA ILE A 163 -11.68 -9.97 -2.43
C ILE A 163 -11.89 -11.49 -2.43
N ILE A 164 -10.83 -12.25 -2.69
CA ILE A 164 -10.97 -13.69 -2.90
C ILE A 164 -11.30 -14.41 -1.59
N LYS A 165 -10.55 -14.13 -0.53
CA LYS A 165 -10.73 -14.82 0.76
C LYS A 165 -11.90 -14.28 1.56
N LYS A 166 -11.98 -12.96 1.74
CA LYS A 166 -12.92 -12.34 2.68
C LYS A 166 -14.27 -12.00 2.07
N LEU A 167 -14.31 -11.69 0.77
CA LEU A 167 -15.56 -11.39 0.10
C LEU A 167 -16.21 -12.64 -0.47
N TRP A 168 -15.43 -13.48 -1.18
CA TRP A 168 -16.01 -14.60 -1.92
C TRP A 168 -15.97 -15.94 -1.19
N ILE A 169 -14.84 -16.33 -0.57
CA ILE A 169 -14.78 -17.61 0.17
C ILE A 169 -15.55 -17.50 1.50
N ASP A 170 -15.17 -16.57 2.38
CA ASP A 170 -15.85 -16.37 3.68
C ASP A 170 -17.32 -15.91 3.49
N GLY A 171 -17.63 -15.32 2.33
CA GLY A 171 -19.00 -14.95 1.93
C GLY A 171 -19.81 -16.09 1.28
N ASN A 172 -19.28 -17.32 1.27
CA ASN A 172 -19.90 -18.53 0.69
C ASN A 172 -20.25 -18.44 -0.82
N LYS A 173 -19.61 -17.53 -1.57
CA LYS A 173 -19.73 -17.47 -3.03
C LYS A 173 -18.84 -18.48 -3.75
N ILE A 174 -17.68 -18.77 -3.17
CA ILE A 174 -16.76 -19.80 -3.65
C ILE A 174 -16.71 -20.90 -2.60
N THR A 175 -17.24 -22.06 -2.95
CA THR A 175 -17.31 -23.23 -2.07
C THR A 175 -15.99 -24.02 -2.09
N LYS A 176 -15.89 -25.01 -1.20
CA LYS A 176 -14.76 -25.96 -1.24
C LYS A 176 -14.69 -26.72 -2.56
N HIS A 177 -15.83 -27.08 -3.15
CA HIS A 177 -15.88 -27.76 -4.45
C HIS A 177 -15.32 -26.87 -5.57
N ASP A 178 -15.66 -25.58 -5.53
CA ASP A 178 -15.16 -24.58 -6.47
C ASP A 178 -13.64 -24.43 -6.37
N LEU A 179 -13.08 -24.42 -5.15
CA LEU A 179 -11.63 -24.40 -4.93
C LEU A 179 -10.93 -25.64 -5.52
N GLU A 180 -11.53 -26.82 -5.38
CA GLU A 180 -11.02 -28.06 -5.99
C GLU A 180 -11.05 -28.00 -7.52
N LEU A 181 -12.11 -27.43 -8.10
CA LEU A 181 -12.23 -27.20 -9.53
C LEU A 181 -11.21 -26.18 -10.03
N MET A 182 -11.01 -25.07 -9.31
CA MET A 182 -9.99 -24.06 -9.59
C MET A 182 -8.59 -24.68 -9.57
N GLU A 183 -8.28 -25.55 -8.61
CA GLU A 183 -6.98 -26.23 -8.56
C GLU A 183 -6.77 -27.22 -9.72
N LYS A 184 -7.83 -27.94 -10.12
CA LYS A 184 -7.78 -28.80 -11.31
C LYS A 184 -7.51 -27.97 -12.58
N ARG A 185 -8.23 -26.86 -12.76
CA ARG A 185 -8.06 -25.94 -13.88
C ARG A 185 -6.65 -25.32 -13.90
N ALA A 186 -6.13 -24.92 -12.74
CA ALA A 186 -4.78 -24.34 -12.61
C ALA A 186 -3.69 -25.30 -13.08
N LYS A 187 -3.82 -26.61 -12.81
CA LYS A 187 -2.87 -27.65 -13.24
C LYS A 187 -2.82 -27.87 -14.75
N ILE A 188 -3.89 -27.50 -15.48
CA ILE A 188 -3.97 -27.64 -16.94
C ILE A 188 -3.30 -26.47 -17.65
N ILE A 189 -3.28 -25.29 -17.01
CA ILE A 189 -2.66 -24.08 -17.55
C ILE A 189 -1.14 -24.23 -17.55
N LYS A 190 -0.54 -24.18 -18.74
CA LYS A 190 0.92 -24.16 -18.91
C LYS A 190 1.37 -22.72 -19.10
N ILE A 191 2.29 -22.27 -18.23
CA ILE A 191 2.91 -20.95 -18.35
C ILE A 191 4.42 -21.09 -18.68
N PRO A 192 4.99 -20.13 -19.41
CA PRO A 192 6.44 -19.98 -19.52
C PRO A 192 7.13 -19.95 -18.15
N ALA A 193 8.32 -20.56 -18.06
CA ALA A 193 9.03 -20.74 -16.78
C ALA A 193 9.46 -19.40 -16.13
N ASP A 194 9.59 -18.35 -16.93
CA ASP A 194 9.93 -16.99 -16.51
C ASP A 194 8.76 -16.24 -15.84
N LEU A 195 7.52 -16.69 -16.02
CA LEU A 195 6.34 -16.11 -15.35
C LEU A 195 6.10 -16.64 -13.93
N GLY A 196 7.01 -17.47 -13.42
CA GLY A 196 7.01 -17.91 -12.03
C GLY A 196 6.31 -19.24 -11.79
N ARG A 197 6.03 -19.54 -10.51
CA ARG A 197 5.46 -20.82 -10.09
C ARG A 197 3.95 -20.82 -10.25
N ILE A 198 3.41 -21.91 -10.79
CA ILE A 198 1.98 -22.21 -10.80
C ILE A 198 1.46 -22.08 -9.36
N PRO A 199 0.29 -21.45 -9.14
CA PRO A 199 -0.33 -21.39 -7.82
C PRO A 199 -0.67 -22.82 -7.36
N ASN A 200 0.25 -23.45 -6.64
CA ASN A 200 -0.02 -24.62 -5.83
C ASN A 200 -0.60 -24.14 -4.49
N LYS A 201 -1.51 -24.89 -3.88
CA LYS A 201 -2.20 -24.55 -2.61
C LYS A 201 -3.50 -23.75 -2.73
N ILE A 202 -4.20 -23.82 -3.86
CA ILE A 202 -5.53 -23.20 -3.98
C ILE A 202 -6.50 -23.83 -2.97
N THR A 203 -6.43 -25.15 -2.74
CA THR A 203 -7.29 -25.89 -1.79
C THR A 203 -6.72 -25.99 -0.37
N THR A 204 -5.50 -25.50 -0.12
CA THR A 204 -4.83 -25.73 1.17
C THR A 204 -5.43 -24.88 2.28
N GLY A 205 -5.72 -25.50 3.44
CA GLY A 205 -6.39 -24.87 4.56
C GLY A 205 -7.79 -24.38 4.17
N ASP A 206 -8.14 -23.16 4.54
CA ASP A 206 -9.40 -22.51 4.14
C ASP A 206 -9.34 -21.89 2.73
N GLY A 207 -8.54 -22.48 1.84
CA GLY A 207 -8.21 -21.97 0.50
C GLY A 207 -7.07 -20.95 0.47
N PHE A 208 -6.16 -21.05 -0.50
CA PHE A 208 -5.02 -20.13 -0.70
C PHE A 208 -4.13 -19.90 0.54
N SER A 209 -4.08 -20.84 1.49
CA SER A 209 -3.34 -20.64 2.74
C SER A 209 -1.83 -20.48 2.49
N GLY A 210 -1.27 -19.39 3.03
CA GLY A 210 0.16 -19.08 2.93
C GLY A 210 0.61 -18.54 1.56
N PHE A 211 -0.30 -18.04 0.72
CA PHE A 211 0.08 -17.37 -0.52
C PHE A 211 0.92 -16.12 -0.25
N THR A 212 2.07 -16.04 -0.91
CA THR A 212 2.93 -14.85 -0.91
C THR A 212 2.37 -13.76 -1.83
N ALA A 213 2.89 -12.54 -1.71
CA ALA A 213 2.51 -11.43 -2.60
C ALA A 213 2.72 -11.76 -4.09
N ASP A 214 3.82 -12.44 -4.41
CA ASP A 214 4.18 -12.83 -5.77
C ASP A 214 3.23 -13.89 -6.34
N GLN A 215 2.78 -14.82 -5.48
CA GLN A 215 1.75 -15.79 -5.84
C GLN A 215 0.39 -15.13 -6.06
N TRP A 216 0.00 -14.16 -5.21
CA TRP A 216 -1.22 -13.38 -5.42
C TRP A 216 -1.18 -12.57 -6.72
N LYS A 217 -0.04 -11.91 -7.00
CA LYS A 217 0.17 -11.21 -8.27
C LYS A 217 0.02 -12.14 -9.46
N SER A 218 0.72 -13.28 -9.45
CA SER A 218 0.65 -14.26 -10.52
C SER A 218 -0.77 -14.82 -10.69
N PHE A 219 -1.44 -15.11 -9.58
CA PHE A 219 -2.83 -15.56 -9.58
C PHE A 219 -3.75 -14.54 -10.25
N ILE A 220 -3.71 -13.27 -9.84
CA ILE A 220 -4.57 -12.21 -10.38
C ILE A 220 -4.31 -12.00 -11.88
N LEU A 221 -3.05 -11.94 -12.30
CA LEU A 221 -2.70 -11.60 -13.67
C LEU A 221 -2.95 -12.73 -14.68
N ILE A 222 -2.85 -13.99 -14.25
CA ILE A 222 -2.84 -15.13 -15.18
C ILE A 222 -4.02 -16.08 -14.94
N TYR A 223 -4.37 -16.33 -13.68
CA TYR A 223 -5.24 -17.44 -13.31
C TYR A 223 -6.66 -16.98 -12.93
N ALA A 224 -6.84 -15.81 -12.34
CA ALA A 224 -8.11 -15.45 -11.70
C ALA A 224 -9.29 -15.51 -12.67
N ILE A 225 -9.16 -14.94 -13.89
CA ILE A 225 -10.19 -15.01 -14.92
C ILE A 225 -10.50 -16.46 -15.35
N PRO A 226 -9.55 -17.24 -15.93
CA PRO A 226 -9.87 -18.59 -16.41
C PRO A 226 -10.28 -19.56 -15.31
N LEU A 227 -9.90 -19.33 -14.05
CA LEU A 227 -10.26 -20.20 -12.95
C LEU A 227 -11.62 -19.89 -12.34
N MET A 228 -12.03 -18.61 -12.31
CA MET A 228 -13.16 -18.16 -11.50
C MET A 228 -14.34 -17.60 -12.29
N TRP A 229 -14.19 -17.29 -13.58
CA TRP A 229 -15.18 -16.51 -14.32
C TRP A 229 -16.59 -17.09 -14.25
N ASP A 230 -16.76 -18.38 -14.56
CA ASP A 230 -18.06 -19.07 -14.54
C ASP A 230 -18.56 -19.43 -13.13
N LEU A 231 -17.72 -19.30 -12.11
CA LEU A 231 -18.06 -19.57 -10.70
C LEU A 231 -18.67 -18.35 -10.00
N LEU A 232 -18.53 -17.17 -10.61
CA LEU A 232 -19.00 -15.90 -10.06
C LEU A 232 -20.29 -15.43 -10.75
N ASP A 233 -21.11 -14.68 -10.02
CA ASP A 233 -22.26 -13.97 -10.58
C ASP A 233 -21.84 -12.70 -11.34
N GLU A 234 -22.80 -12.01 -11.95
CA GLU A 234 -22.53 -10.89 -12.86
C GLU A 234 -21.82 -9.70 -12.17
N PRO A 235 -22.25 -9.24 -10.99
CA PRO A 235 -21.52 -8.20 -10.25
C PRO A 235 -20.09 -8.60 -9.89
N ASP A 236 -19.87 -9.86 -9.46
CA ASP A 236 -18.54 -10.32 -9.09
C ASP A 236 -17.60 -10.52 -10.28
N ARG A 237 -18.13 -10.93 -11.43
CA ARG A 237 -17.36 -10.94 -12.69
C ARG A 237 -16.91 -9.54 -13.08
N LYS A 238 -17.76 -8.52 -12.88
CA LYS A 238 -17.38 -7.12 -13.09
C LYS A 238 -16.28 -6.69 -12.12
N ILE A 239 -16.40 -7.02 -10.83
CA ILE A 239 -15.36 -6.73 -9.82
C ILE A 239 -14.04 -7.39 -10.24
N LEU A 240 -14.07 -8.67 -10.58
CA LEU A 240 -12.88 -9.42 -10.99
C LEU A 240 -12.26 -8.83 -12.26
N GLY A 241 -13.05 -8.61 -13.30
CA GLY A 241 -12.59 -8.09 -14.59
C GLY A 241 -11.95 -6.72 -14.48
N ASN A 242 -12.58 -5.78 -13.76
CA ASN A 242 -12.01 -4.45 -13.52
C ASN A 242 -10.71 -4.54 -12.70
N PHE A 243 -10.68 -5.36 -11.65
CA PHE A 243 -9.49 -5.49 -10.80
C PHE A 243 -8.29 -6.12 -11.55
N VAL A 244 -8.54 -7.17 -12.33
CA VAL A 244 -7.52 -7.82 -13.18
C VAL A 244 -7.03 -6.84 -14.26
N ARG A 245 -7.93 -6.09 -14.89
CA ARG A 245 -7.56 -5.07 -15.90
C ARG A 245 -6.69 -3.97 -15.30
N ALA A 246 -7.09 -3.40 -14.16
CA ALA A 246 -6.28 -2.41 -13.44
C ALA A 246 -4.88 -2.95 -13.10
N CYS A 247 -4.80 -4.14 -12.51
CA CYS A 247 -3.52 -4.76 -12.16
C CYS A 247 -2.65 -4.99 -13.40
N THR A 248 -3.23 -5.46 -14.50
CA THR A 248 -2.51 -5.71 -15.77
C THR A 248 -1.92 -4.44 -16.35
N LEU A 249 -2.68 -3.34 -16.33
CA LEU A 249 -2.20 -2.03 -16.79
C LEU A 249 -1.07 -1.50 -15.91
N LEU A 250 -1.21 -1.62 -14.59
CA LEU A 250 -0.24 -1.07 -13.63
C LEU A 250 1.09 -1.81 -13.59
N VAL A 251 1.12 -3.12 -13.86
CA VAL A 251 2.37 -3.90 -13.84
C VAL A 251 3.20 -3.77 -15.12
N CYS A 252 2.72 -3.02 -16.11
CA CYS A 252 3.44 -2.74 -17.35
C CYS A 252 4.80 -2.06 -17.07
N ARG A 253 5.80 -2.38 -17.91
CA ARG A 253 7.15 -1.81 -17.77
C ARG A 253 7.23 -0.34 -18.20
N ILE A 254 6.42 0.04 -19.17
CA ILE A 254 6.31 1.40 -19.67
C ILE A 254 4.84 1.75 -19.47
N ILE A 255 4.60 2.88 -18.81
CA ILE A 255 3.24 3.30 -18.46
C ILE A 255 3.11 4.79 -18.79
N ASP A 256 2.09 5.12 -19.56
CA ASP A 256 1.74 6.50 -19.88
C ASP A 256 0.55 6.98 -19.04
N ASP A 257 0.28 8.28 -19.08
CA ASP A 257 -0.77 8.88 -18.25
C ASP A 257 -2.18 8.40 -18.61
N LYS A 258 -2.40 8.04 -19.89
CA LYS A 258 -3.66 7.44 -20.35
C LYS A 258 -3.89 6.08 -19.69
N THR A 259 -2.86 5.23 -19.68
CA THR A 259 -2.88 3.91 -19.04
C THR A 259 -3.08 4.05 -17.52
N LEU A 260 -2.46 5.04 -16.88
CA LEU A 260 -2.67 5.33 -15.46
C LEU A 260 -4.09 5.77 -15.15
N SER A 261 -4.69 6.59 -16.01
CA SER A 261 -6.06 7.05 -15.87
C SER A 261 -7.06 5.89 -16.03
N GLU A 262 -6.87 5.05 -17.04
CA GLU A 262 -7.68 3.84 -17.23
C GLU A 262 -7.56 2.88 -16.04
N ALA A 263 -6.34 2.67 -15.52
CA ALA A 263 -6.14 1.84 -14.33
C ALA A 263 -6.84 2.41 -13.10
N HIS A 264 -6.79 3.73 -12.90
CA HIS A 264 -7.49 4.40 -11.80
C HIS A 264 -9.00 4.24 -11.92
N GLU A 265 -9.58 4.44 -13.11
CA GLU A 265 -11.01 4.26 -13.37
C GLU A 265 -11.47 2.84 -13.04
N HIS A 266 -10.70 1.82 -13.43
CA HIS A 266 -11.01 0.44 -13.09
C HIS A 266 -10.94 0.18 -11.57
N LEU A 267 -9.94 0.72 -10.85
CA LEU A 267 -9.86 0.59 -9.40
C LEU A 267 -11.03 1.30 -8.69
N LEU A 268 -11.42 2.49 -9.16
CA LEU A 268 -12.59 3.20 -8.66
C LEU A 268 -13.86 2.38 -8.91
N LYS A 269 -14.01 1.82 -10.11
CA LYS A 269 -15.16 0.96 -10.45
C LYS A 269 -15.24 -0.27 -9.56
N VAL A 270 -14.11 -0.90 -9.22
CA VAL A 270 -14.05 -2.00 -8.24
C VAL A 270 -14.58 -1.55 -6.89
N ALA A 271 -14.12 -0.40 -6.37
CA ALA A 271 -14.57 0.12 -5.08
C ALA A 271 -16.08 0.42 -5.08
N MET A 272 -16.60 1.07 -6.13
CA MET A 272 -18.02 1.37 -6.27
C MET A 272 -18.88 0.11 -6.37
N LEU A 273 -18.46 -0.88 -7.16
CA LEU A 273 -19.19 -2.16 -7.28
C LEU A 273 -19.23 -2.91 -5.95
N ILE A 274 -18.14 -2.87 -5.17
CA ILE A 274 -18.12 -3.48 -3.84
C ILE A 274 -19.07 -2.73 -2.90
N GLU A 275 -19.07 -1.39 -2.91
CA GLU A 275 -19.95 -0.58 -2.08
C GLU A 275 -21.42 -0.86 -2.39
N GLU A 276 -21.77 -0.90 -3.69
CA GLU A 276 -23.14 -1.13 -4.18
C GLU A 276 -23.65 -2.54 -3.83
N ASN A 277 -22.82 -3.57 -4.03
CA ASN A 277 -23.27 -4.97 -3.93
C ASN A 277 -23.05 -5.59 -2.54
N TYR A 278 -22.13 -5.03 -1.73
CA TYR A 278 -21.75 -5.60 -0.43
C TYR A 278 -21.84 -4.61 0.72
N GLY A 279 -22.21 -3.37 0.46
CA GLY A 279 -22.39 -2.32 1.45
C GLY A 279 -21.11 -1.51 1.71
N PRO A 280 -21.27 -0.26 2.19
CA PRO A 280 -20.15 0.66 2.44
C PRO A 280 -19.18 0.12 3.50
N GLU A 281 -19.63 -0.69 4.46
CA GLU A 281 -18.79 -1.30 5.51
C GLU A 281 -17.74 -2.27 4.98
N ARG A 282 -17.82 -2.65 3.69
CA ARG A 282 -16.83 -3.48 3.00
C ARG A 282 -15.74 -2.68 2.29
N ILE A 283 -15.83 -1.35 2.27
CA ILE A 283 -14.78 -0.49 1.72
C ILE A 283 -13.62 -0.36 2.70
N THR A 284 -12.65 -1.25 2.51
CA THR A 284 -11.41 -1.31 3.30
C THR A 284 -10.46 -0.15 3.02
N PRO A 285 -9.51 0.14 3.93
CA PRO A 285 -8.46 1.11 3.69
C PRO A 285 -7.67 0.86 2.40
N ASN A 286 -7.39 -0.41 2.06
CA ASN A 286 -6.63 -0.72 0.84
C ASN A 286 -7.42 -0.36 -0.43
N LEU A 287 -8.75 -0.59 -0.44
CA LEU A 287 -9.60 -0.19 -1.58
C LEU A 287 -9.61 1.33 -1.80
N HIS A 288 -9.43 2.11 -0.74
CA HIS A 288 -9.27 3.55 -0.87
C HIS A 288 -7.85 3.94 -1.27
N LEU A 289 -6.83 3.39 -0.59
CA LEU A 289 -5.43 3.71 -0.85
C LEU A 289 -5.01 3.37 -2.28
N CYS A 290 -5.56 2.31 -2.89
CA CYS A 290 -5.21 1.94 -4.25
C CYS A 290 -5.57 3.02 -5.28
N LEU A 291 -6.56 3.88 -5.00
CA LEU A 291 -6.94 4.99 -5.87
C LEU A 291 -5.80 6.01 -6.03
N HIS A 292 -4.88 6.08 -5.07
CA HIS A 292 -3.69 6.95 -5.13
C HIS A 292 -2.49 6.31 -5.84
N ILE A 293 -2.56 5.06 -6.29
CA ILE A 293 -1.44 4.38 -6.95
C ILE A 293 -1.07 5.07 -8.27
N ALA A 294 -2.06 5.56 -9.04
CA ALA A 294 -1.80 6.30 -10.26
C ALA A 294 -0.95 7.55 -10.02
N ASP A 295 -1.21 8.30 -8.95
CA ASP A 295 -0.39 9.45 -8.56
C ASP A 295 1.02 9.04 -8.11
N CYS A 296 1.14 7.90 -7.41
CA CYS A 296 2.47 7.35 -7.09
C CYS A 296 3.24 7.01 -8.37
N CYS A 297 2.58 6.48 -9.41
CA CYS A 297 3.23 6.21 -10.68
C CYS A 297 3.63 7.48 -11.44
N ARG A 298 2.82 8.54 -11.38
CA ARG A 298 3.19 9.85 -11.95
C ARG A 298 4.44 10.43 -11.29
N ASP A 299 4.58 10.20 -9.98
CA ASP A 299 5.69 10.73 -9.19
C ASP A 299 6.98 9.89 -9.33
N TYR A 300 6.87 8.56 -9.42
CA TYR A 300 8.01 7.63 -9.30
C TYR A 300 8.18 6.68 -10.49
N GLY A 301 7.37 6.81 -11.53
CA GLY A 301 7.37 5.93 -12.69
C GLY A 301 6.64 4.61 -12.44
N PRO A 302 6.93 3.55 -13.21
CA PRO A 302 6.24 2.26 -13.11
C PRO A 302 6.33 1.62 -11.71
N LEU A 303 5.37 0.75 -11.36
CA LEU A 303 5.29 0.11 -10.04
C LEU A 303 6.60 -0.57 -9.60
N TYR A 304 7.34 -1.17 -10.54
CA TYR A 304 8.58 -1.89 -10.20
C TYR A 304 9.69 -0.97 -9.66
N SER A 305 9.60 0.33 -9.90
CA SER A 305 10.54 1.33 -9.40
C SER A 305 10.43 1.55 -7.89
N PHE A 306 9.28 1.22 -7.28
CA PHE A 306 9.01 1.54 -5.87
C PHE A 306 8.35 0.42 -5.05
N TRP A 307 7.96 -0.70 -5.65
CA TRP A 307 7.36 -1.81 -4.90
C TRP A 307 8.29 -2.48 -3.88
N CYS A 308 7.72 -3.06 -2.82
CA CYS A 308 8.49 -3.60 -1.70
C CYS A 308 9.16 -4.97 -1.92
N TYR A 309 8.93 -5.64 -3.06
CA TYR A 309 9.41 -7.03 -3.28
C TYR A 309 10.92 -7.22 -3.05
N SER A 310 11.74 -6.26 -3.46
CA SER A 310 13.20 -6.35 -3.31
C SER A 310 13.64 -6.16 -1.85
N PHE A 311 12.96 -5.28 -1.12
CA PHE A 311 13.20 -5.00 0.30
C PHE A 311 12.81 -6.20 1.16
N GLU A 312 11.64 -6.82 0.92
CA GLU A 312 11.23 -8.02 1.67
C GLU A 312 12.15 -9.21 1.44
N ARG A 313 12.67 -9.36 0.21
CA ARG A 313 13.69 -10.39 -0.07
C ARG A 313 14.95 -10.15 0.74
N MET A 314 15.37 -8.89 0.89
CA MET A 314 16.53 -8.52 1.71
C MET A 314 16.27 -8.80 3.20
N ASN A 315 15.08 -8.47 3.71
CA ASN A 315 14.67 -8.82 5.07
C ASN A 315 14.82 -10.32 5.34
N GLY A 316 14.38 -11.16 4.39
CA GLY A 316 14.54 -12.62 4.49
C GLY A 316 15.99 -13.13 4.39
N ILE A 317 16.90 -12.38 3.78
CA ILE A 317 18.35 -12.70 3.80
C ILE A 317 18.95 -12.32 5.15
N LEU A 318 18.66 -11.10 5.63
CA LEU A 318 19.16 -10.60 6.92
C LEU A 318 18.67 -11.47 8.07
N GLY A 319 17.39 -11.84 8.10
CA GLY A 319 16.81 -12.68 9.15
C GLY A 319 17.31 -14.12 9.17
N ARG A 320 18.02 -14.58 8.13
CA ARG A 320 18.72 -15.89 8.12
C ARG A 320 20.19 -15.78 8.53
N SER A 321 20.74 -14.57 8.54
CA SER A 321 22.16 -14.30 8.78
C SER A 321 22.43 -13.78 10.19
N LEU A 322 21.38 -13.45 10.95
CA LEU A 322 21.37 -13.04 12.35
C LEU A 322 20.89 -14.20 13.23
#